data_AF-A0A223S0L5-F1
#
_entry.id   AF-A0A223S0L5-F1
#
_cell.length_a   1.000
_cell.length_b   1.000
_cell.length_c   1.000
_cell.angle_alpha   90.00
_cell.angle_beta   90.00
_cell.angle_gamma   90.00
#
_symmetry.space_group_name_H-M   'P 1'
#
loop_
_entity.id
_entity.type
_entity.pdbx_description
1 polymer ?
#
loop_
_entity_poly.entity_id
_entity_poly.type
_entity_poly.pdbx_seq_one_letter_code
_entity_poly.pdbx_strand_id
1 'polypeptide(L)'
;MGKVRISISLEPSQAERVRSHAERAGMDVSAYLVNAATRQMAETEAAEAGFAGIDAVIADAMAQADHYGPADDTDVAALTEDEQRDVDDAMRLVYGQDEDAGRHRGDVA
;
A
#
# COMPACT_ATOMS: atom_id res chain seq x y z
N MET A 1 -38.22 4.00 8.37
CA MET A 1 -37.34 5.19 8.30
C MET A 1 -37.63 5.94 7.02
N GLY A 2 -37.67 7.28 7.05
CA GLY A 2 -38.03 8.11 5.89
C GLY A 2 -36.88 8.25 4.89
N LYS A 3 -37.19 8.66 3.65
CA LYS A 3 -36.17 9.01 2.64
C LYS A 3 -35.50 10.32 3.04
N VAL A 4 -34.16 10.35 3.06
CA VAL A 4 -33.37 11.56 3.28
C VAL A 4 -32.96 12.13 1.92
N ARG A 5 -33.17 13.43 1.70
CA ARG A 5 -32.77 14.12 0.48
C ARG A 5 -31.47 14.86 0.70
N ILE A 6 -30.54 14.70 -0.23
CA ILE A 6 -29.26 15.41 -0.27
C ILE A 6 -29.23 16.25 -1.54
N SER A 7 -28.74 17.49 -1.43
CA SER A 7 -28.51 18.37 -2.57
C SER A 7 -27.01 18.45 -2.83
N ILE A 8 -26.61 18.25 -4.08
CA ILE A 8 -25.21 18.24 -4.50
C ILE A 8 -25.07 19.23 -5.67
N SER A 9 -24.12 20.14 -5.56
CA SER A 9 -23.74 21.03 -6.65
C SER A 9 -22.71 20.34 -7.53
N LEU A 10 -22.94 20.33 -8.83
CA LEU A 10 -22.03 19.77 -9.84
C LEU A 10 -21.64 20.86 -10.82
N GLU A 11 -20.44 20.75 -11.37
CA GLU A 11 -20.09 21.55 -12.53
C GLU A 11 -21.00 21.20 -13.71
N PRO A 12 -21.34 22.16 -14.60
CA PRO A 12 -22.22 21.90 -15.73
C PRO A 12 -21.76 20.73 -16.62
N SER A 13 -20.45 20.61 -16.84
CA SER A 13 -19.83 19.52 -17.61
C SER A 13 -20.03 18.15 -16.95
N GLN A 14 -19.92 18.10 -15.62
CA GLN A 14 -20.13 16.88 -14.85
C GLN A 14 -21.61 16.47 -14.84
N ALA A 15 -22.52 17.44 -14.65
CA ALA A 15 -23.96 17.20 -14.68
C ALA A 15 -24.41 16.59 -16.03
N GLU A 16 -23.88 17.09 -17.15
CA GLU A 16 -24.20 16.58 -18.47
C GLU A 16 -23.65 15.15 -18.68
N ARG A 17 -22.41 14.89 -18.26
CA ARG A 17 -21.84 13.54 -18.31
C ARG A 17 -22.67 12.55 -17.49
N VAL A 18 -23.02 12.89 -16.26
CA VAL A 18 -23.85 12.04 -15.40
C VAL A 18 -25.21 11.76 -16.04
N ARG A 19 -25.86 12.79 -16.60
CA ARG A 19 -27.15 12.63 -17.30
C ARG A 19 -27.03 11.67 -18.48
N SER A 20 -26.03 11.85 -19.34
CA SER A 20 -25.81 10.98 -20.49
C SER A 20 -25.57 9.53 -20.09
N HIS A 21 -24.78 9.28 -19.04
CA HIS A 21 -24.54 7.93 -18.54
C HIS A 21 -25.79 7.29 -17.91
N ALA A 22 -26.55 8.06 -17.13
CA ALA A 22 -27.81 7.59 -16.54
C ALA A 22 -28.82 7.20 -17.62
N GLU A 23 -28.97 8.04 -18.66
CA GLU A 23 -29.84 7.76 -19.81
C GLU A 23 -29.41 6.50 -20.56
N ARG A 24 -28.11 6.34 -20.84
CA ARG A 24 -27.57 5.12 -21.47
C ARG A 24 -27.81 3.86 -20.64
N ALA A 25 -27.87 4.00 -19.33
CA ALA A 25 -28.19 2.89 -18.41
C ALA A 25 -29.70 2.67 -18.25
N GLY A 26 -30.56 3.52 -18.84
CA GLY A 26 -32.01 3.47 -18.64
C GLY A 26 -32.45 3.85 -17.22
N MET A 27 -31.66 4.67 -16.53
CA MET A 27 -31.86 5.03 -15.12
C MET A 27 -32.14 6.52 -14.96
N ASP A 28 -32.92 6.88 -13.94
CA ASP A 28 -32.98 8.26 -13.46
C ASP A 28 -31.62 8.70 -12.88
N VAL A 29 -31.29 9.99 -13.01
CA VAL A 29 -30.01 10.55 -12.53
C VAL A 29 -29.79 10.29 -11.04
N SER A 30 -30.83 10.44 -10.21
CA SER A 30 -30.70 10.20 -8.77
C SER A 30 -30.48 8.72 -8.46
N ALA A 31 -31.16 7.82 -9.17
CA ALA A 31 -30.98 6.38 -9.04
C ALA A 31 -29.59 5.93 -9.51
N TYR A 32 -29.10 6.51 -10.61
CA TYR A 32 -27.77 6.26 -11.14
C TYR A 32 -26.69 6.69 -10.14
N LEU A 33 -26.79 7.90 -9.58
CA LEU A 33 -25.84 8.41 -8.59
C LEU A 33 -25.83 7.57 -7.31
N VAL A 34 -27.01 7.21 -6.80
CA VAL A 34 -27.10 6.35 -5.61
C VAL A 34 -26.47 4.98 -5.88
N ASN A 35 -26.76 4.36 -7.04
CA ASN A 35 -26.18 3.07 -7.39
C ASN A 35 -24.65 3.13 -7.50
N ALA A 36 -24.13 4.16 -8.20
CA ALA A 36 -22.71 4.37 -8.34
C ALA A 36 -22.02 4.58 -6.99
N ALA A 37 -22.61 5.39 -6.10
CA ALA A 37 -22.09 5.60 -4.75
C ALA A 37 -22.10 4.30 -3.93
N THR A 38 -23.18 3.51 -3.99
CA THR A 38 -23.25 2.21 -3.30
C THR A 38 -22.19 1.23 -3.79
N ARG A 39 -21.95 1.16 -5.10
CA ARG A 39 -20.88 0.32 -5.66
C ARG A 39 -19.51 0.77 -5.20
N GLN A 40 -19.25 2.08 -5.24
CA GLN A 40 -17.97 2.63 -4.77
C GLN A 40 -17.73 2.31 -3.29
N MET A 41 -18.75 2.44 -2.43
CA MET A 41 -18.64 2.09 -1.01
C MET A 41 -18.32 0.61 -0.83
N ALA A 42 -19.05 -0.27 -1.52
CA ALA A 42 -18.80 -1.72 -1.44
C ALA A 42 -17.41 -2.12 -1.94
N GLU A 43 -16.92 -1.49 -3.02
CA GLU A 43 -15.58 -1.72 -3.55
C GLU A 43 -14.50 -1.28 -2.55
N THR A 44 -14.67 -0.11 -1.93
CA THR A 44 -13.75 0.37 -0.88
C THR A 44 -13.77 -0.54 0.34
N GLU A 45 -14.95 -0.91 0.85
CA GLU A 45 -15.09 -1.82 2.01
C GLU A 45 -14.46 -3.18 1.72
N ALA A 46 -14.63 -3.71 0.50
CA ALA A 46 -14.01 -4.98 0.10
C ALA A 46 -12.48 -4.88 0.04
N ALA A 47 -11.94 -3.76 -0.45
CA ALA A 47 -10.50 -3.51 -0.45
C ALA A 47 -9.95 -3.43 0.98
N GLU A 48 -10.60 -2.65 1.86
CA GLU A 48 -10.21 -2.52 3.27
C GLU A 48 -10.26 -3.87 4.00
N ALA A 49 -11.32 -4.66 3.79
CA ALA A 49 -11.45 -5.99 4.36
C ALA A 49 -10.33 -6.95 3.91
N GLY A 50 -9.82 -6.77 2.68
CA GLY A 50 -8.70 -7.56 2.15
C GLY A 50 -7.38 -7.32 2.91
N PHE A 51 -7.15 -6.12 3.42
CA PHE A 51 -5.92 -5.76 4.15
C PHE A 51 -6.03 -5.90 5.67
N ALA A 52 -7.25 -5.89 6.22
CA ALA A 52 -7.49 -5.94 7.67
C ALA A 52 -6.75 -7.07 8.42
N GLY A 53 -6.61 -8.24 7.80
CA GLY A 53 -5.86 -9.36 8.39
C GLY A 53 -4.36 -9.11 8.46
N ILE A 54 -3.78 -8.50 7.42
CA ILE A 54 -2.36 -8.14 7.38
C ILE A 54 -2.09 -7.01 8.38
N ASP A 55 -2.96 -6.01 8.42
CA ASP A 55 -2.85 -4.90 9.36
C ASP A 55 -2.90 -5.38 10.82
N ALA A 56 -3.71 -6.41 11.11
CA ALA A 56 -3.74 -7.03 12.44
C ALA A 56 -2.43 -7.74 12.79
N VAL A 57 -1.83 -8.47 11.83
CA VAL A 57 -0.52 -9.12 12.02
C VAL A 57 0.58 -8.07 12.22
N ILE A 58 0.57 -7.00 11.44
CA ILE A 58 1.53 -5.89 11.58
C ILE A 58 1.35 -5.23 12.94
N ALA A 59 0.12 -4.93 13.36
CA ALA A 59 -0.16 -4.30 14.65
C ALA A 59 0.31 -5.17 15.82
N ASP A 60 0.10 -6.49 15.75
CA ASP A 60 0.61 -7.44 16.75
C ASP A 60 2.15 -7.45 16.77
N ALA A 61 2.79 -7.53 15.61
CA ALA A 61 4.25 -7.50 15.50
C ALA A 61 4.84 -6.17 16.01
N MET A 62 4.21 -5.04 15.72
CA MET A 62 4.62 -3.73 16.22
C MET A 62 4.46 -3.63 17.74
N ALA A 63 3.35 -4.12 18.29
CA ALA A 63 3.14 -4.16 19.74
C ALA A 63 4.19 -5.04 20.45
N GLN A 64 4.58 -6.15 19.83
CA GLN A 64 5.68 -6.99 20.33
C GLN A 64 7.02 -6.26 20.24
N ALA A 65 7.31 -5.58 19.13
CA ALA A 65 8.53 -4.82 18.92
C ALA A 65 8.70 -3.68 19.94
N ASP A 66 7.61 -2.98 20.28
CA ASP A 66 7.62 -1.91 21.29
C ASP A 66 8.17 -2.38 22.66
N HIS A 67 8.05 -3.67 22.99
CA HIS A 67 8.62 -4.22 24.22
C HIS A 67 10.15 -4.29 24.23
N TYR A 68 10.80 -4.34 23.06
CA TYR A 68 12.26 -4.43 22.94
C TYR A 68 12.94 -3.06 22.96
N GLY A 69 12.17 -1.96 22.92
CA GLY A 69 12.71 -0.61 22.83
C GLY A 69 13.27 -0.30 21.43
N PRO A 70 13.70 0.95 21.17
CA PRO A 70 14.41 1.26 19.93
C PRO A 70 15.66 0.36 19.85
N ALA A 71 15.90 -0.21 18.66
CA ALA A 71 17.15 -0.91 18.40
C ALA A 71 18.30 0.05 18.74
N ASP A 72 19.14 -0.34 19.69
CA ASP A 72 20.34 0.43 19.98
C ASP A 72 21.27 0.21 18.79
N ASP A 73 21.50 1.26 17.98
CA ASP A 73 22.48 1.24 16.88
C ASP A 73 23.89 0.86 17.39
N THR A 74 24.10 0.88 18.71
CA THR A 74 25.31 0.44 19.40
C THR A 74 25.58 -1.08 19.29
N ASP A 75 24.57 -1.93 19.06
CA ASP A 75 24.74 -3.40 19.09
C ASP A 75 25.44 -3.97 17.85
N VAL A 76 25.45 -3.27 16.71
CA VAL A 76 26.24 -3.71 15.54
C VAL A 76 27.74 -3.54 15.80
N ALA A 77 28.11 -2.59 16.67
CA ALA A 77 29.48 -2.41 17.14
C ALA A 77 29.86 -3.33 18.32
N ALA A 78 28.90 -4.08 18.87
CA ALA A 78 29.10 -5.04 19.96
C ALA A 78 29.21 -6.50 19.47
N LEU A 79 29.08 -6.75 18.17
CA LEU A 79 29.36 -8.06 17.59
C LEU A 79 30.86 -8.38 17.72
N THR A 80 31.17 -9.55 18.23
CA THR A 80 32.53 -10.09 18.18
C THR A 80 32.97 -10.28 16.72
N GLU A 81 34.29 -10.34 16.48
CA GLU A 81 34.83 -10.52 15.12
C GLU A 81 34.29 -11.78 14.43
N ASP A 82 33.93 -12.81 15.19
CA ASP A 82 33.36 -14.05 14.67
C ASP A 82 31.88 -13.88 14.31
N GLU A 83 31.09 -13.18 15.13
CA GLU A 83 29.70 -12.86 14.82
C GLU A 83 29.57 -11.91 13.62
N GLN A 84 30.50 -10.96 13.48
CA GLN A 84 30.57 -10.10 12.28
C GLN A 84 30.83 -10.94 11.03
N ARG A 85 31.74 -11.91 11.11
CA ARG A 85 32.07 -12.80 9.99
C ARG A 85 30.89 -13.69 9.60
N ASP A 86 30.16 -14.19 10.58
CA ASP A 86 28.96 -15.01 10.34
C ASP A 86 27.84 -14.20 9.68
N VAL A 87 27.65 -12.94 10.09
CA VAL A 87 26.70 -12.02 9.46
C VAL A 87 27.11 -11.71 8.03
N ASP A 88 28.39 -11.40 7.79
CA ASP A 88 28.90 -11.12 6.43
C ASP A 88 28.71 -12.32 5.49
N ASP A 89 28.96 -13.54 5.99
CA ASP A 89 28.74 -14.77 5.22
C ASP A 89 27.27 -15.00 4.89
N ALA A 90 26.37 -14.74 5.84
CA ALA A 90 24.92 -14.83 5.63
C ALA A 90 24.41 -13.75 4.66
N MET A 91 24.89 -12.53 4.79
CA MET A 91 24.52 -11.42 3.90
C MET A 91 25.02 -11.68 2.48
N ARG A 92 26.22 -12.22 2.32
CA ARG A 92 26.77 -12.64 1.02
C ARG A 92 25.93 -13.73 0.34
N LEU A 93 25.27 -14.61 1.12
CA LEU A 93 24.34 -15.60 0.57
C LEU A 93 23.05 -14.96 0.03
N VAL A 94 22.56 -13.90 0.70
CA VAL A 94 21.31 -13.20 0.34
C VAL A 94 21.50 -12.23 -0.82
N TYR A 95 22.57 -11.45 -0.81
CA TYR A 95 22.84 -10.41 -1.81
C TYR A 95 23.66 -10.91 -3.01
N GLY A 96 24.28 -12.08 -2.92
CA GLY A 96 25.15 -12.63 -3.96
C GLY A 96 26.54 -11.95 -3.99
N GLN A 97 27.52 -12.61 -4.62
CA GLN A 97 28.94 -12.20 -4.67
C GLN A 97 29.26 -11.12 -5.72
N ASP A 98 28.33 -10.23 -6.07
CA ASP A 98 28.60 -9.23 -7.11
C ASP A 98 29.15 -7.92 -6.53
N GLU A 99 30.39 -7.96 -6.03
CA GLU A 99 31.23 -6.76 -5.90
C GLU A 99 32.63 -6.89 -6.53
N ASP A 100 32.85 -7.84 -7.44
CA ASP A 100 34.16 -7.97 -8.12
C ASP A 100 34.12 -8.08 -9.66
N ALA A 101 33.07 -7.56 -10.29
CA ALA A 101 32.96 -7.47 -11.75
C ALA A 101 32.93 -6.03 -12.29
N GLY A 102 33.48 -5.06 -11.53
CA GLY A 102 33.49 -3.64 -11.88
C GLY A 102 34.83 -3.07 -12.37
N ARG A 103 35.88 -3.88 -12.57
CA ARG A 103 37.20 -3.41 -13.05
C ARG A 103 37.74 -4.20 -14.25
N HIS A 104 36.91 -4.56 -15.21
CA HIS A 104 37.39 -4.86 -16.57
C HIS A 104 36.29 -4.67 -17.62
N ARG A 105 36.02 -3.42 -17.98
CA ARG A 105 35.50 -3.10 -19.31
C ARG A 105 36.28 -1.90 -19.82
N GLY A 106 36.98 -2.10 -20.93
CA GLY A 106 38.00 -1.21 -21.44
C GLY A 106 37.47 0.07 -22.07
N ASP A 107 38.41 0.99 -22.24
CA ASP A 107 38.35 2.20 -23.05
C ASP A 107 39.72 2.21 -23.75
N VAL A 108 39.88 1.62 -24.94
CA VAL A 108 39.71 2.21 -26.28
C VAL A 108 39.91 3.74 -26.34
N ALA A 109 41.17 4.13 -26.54
CA ALA A 109 41.55 5.25 -27.39
C ALA A 109 42.87 4.92 -28.09
#